data_AF-A0A1I7U168-F1
#
_entry.id   AF-A0A1I7U168-F1
#
_cell.length_a   1.000
_cell.length_b   1.000
_cell.length_c   1.000
_cell.angle_alpha   90.00
_cell.angle_beta   90.00
_cell.angle_gamma   90.00
#
_symmetry.space_group_name_H-M   'P 1'
#
loop_
_entity.id
_entity.type
_entity.pdbx_description
1 polymer ?
#
loop_
_entity_poly.entity_id
_entity_poly.type
_entity_poly.pdbx_seq_one_letter_code
_entity_poly.pdbx_strand_id
1 'polypeptide(L)'
;MKVAPMEEEMIDLRRKIHIVSLKCDIHSLKMIAMMRFLLNFEKTKNQKFTVNYSQMNAEAFLKTRNEHANLVELVIEKMNETVSEELKEKIASIRRKGAYYSVRGERSFVRYTKNLSELNNALRCILATFQTTN
;
A
#
# COMPACT_ATOMS: atom_id res chain seq x y z
N MET A 1 -22.25 -1.47 9.05
CA MET A 1 -21.81 -2.86 8.79
C MET A 1 -22.26 -3.23 7.39
N LYS A 2 -21.34 -3.48 6.45
CA LYS A 2 -21.72 -4.06 5.14
C LYS A 2 -21.84 -5.55 5.35
N VAL A 3 -23.08 -6.03 5.41
CA VAL A 3 -23.42 -7.44 5.59
C VAL A 3 -22.94 -8.18 4.35
N ALA A 4 -21.97 -9.08 4.51
CA ALA A 4 -21.56 -9.99 3.46
C ALA A 4 -22.76 -10.88 3.12
N PRO A 5 -23.05 -11.15 1.83
CA PRO A 5 -24.13 -12.07 1.47
C PRO A 5 -23.82 -13.43 2.10
N MET A 6 -24.73 -13.88 2.96
CA MET A 6 -24.61 -15.14 3.69
C MET A 6 -24.49 -16.27 2.67
N GLU A 7 -23.60 -17.23 2.93
CA GLU A 7 -23.21 -18.33 2.03
C GLU A 7 -24.41 -19.14 1.47
N GLU A 8 -25.58 -19.04 2.10
CA GLU A 8 -26.86 -19.60 1.64
C GLU A 8 -27.29 -19.08 0.25
N GLU A 9 -27.11 -17.79 -0.06
CA GLU A 9 -27.47 -17.24 -1.38
C GLU A 9 -26.58 -17.82 -2.49
N MET A 10 -25.32 -18.13 -2.18
CA MET A 10 -24.38 -18.75 -3.12
C MET A 10 -24.71 -20.21 -3.39
N ILE A 11 -25.27 -20.91 -2.40
CA ILE A 11 -25.71 -22.31 -2.54
C ILE A 11 -26.97 -22.37 -3.39
N ASP A 12 -27.91 -21.43 -3.22
CA ASP A 12 -29.13 -21.34 -4.03
C ASP A 12 -28.82 -21.06 -5.51
N LEU A 13 -27.88 -20.15 -5.81
CA LEU A 13 -27.42 -19.91 -7.18
C LEU A 13 -26.78 -21.14 -7.82
N ARG A 14 -25.93 -21.88 -7.07
CA ARG A 14 -25.30 -23.11 -7.59
C ARG A 14 -26.34 -24.19 -7.90
N ARG A 15 -27.35 -24.34 -7.04
CA ARG A 15 -28.46 -25.27 -7.28
C ARG A 15 -29.30 -24.85 -8.50
N LYS A 16 -29.62 -23.56 -8.65
CA LYS A 16 -30.33 -23.03 -9.83
C LYS A 16 -29.56 -23.28 -11.12
N ILE A 17 -28.25 -23.03 -11.14
CA ILE A 17 -27.40 -23.31 -12.31
C ILE A 17 -27.39 -24.81 -12.64
N HIS A 18 -27.35 -25.69 -11.64
CA HIS A 18 -27.38 -27.13 -11.84
C HIS A 18 -28.73 -27.62 -12.42
N ILE A 19 -29.85 -27.09 -11.90
CA ILE A 19 -31.20 -27.41 -12.38
C ILE A 19 -31.41 -26.94 -13.83
N VAL A 20 -30.95 -25.73 -14.16
CA VAL A 20 -31.01 -25.19 -15.53
C VAL A 20 -30.14 -26.04 -16.48
N SER A 21 -28.94 -26.42 -16.05
CA SER A 21 -28.01 -27.20 -16.87
C SER A 21 -28.50 -28.62 -17.22
N LEU A 22 -29.45 -29.18 -16.47
CA LEU A 22 -30.04 -30.51 -16.71
C LEU A 22 -31.20 -30.51 -17.72
N LYS A 23 -31.73 -29.34 -18.10
CA LYS A 23 -32.89 -29.19 -19.01
C LYS A 23 -32.57 -28.46 -20.32
N CYS A 24 -31.29 -28.30 -20.66
CA CYS A 24 -30.88 -27.25 -21.57
C CYS A 24 -30.25 -27.76 -22.87
N ASP A 25 -30.87 -27.38 -23.97
CA ASP A 25 -30.49 -27.57 -25.37
C ASP A 25 -29.09 -27.01 -25.64
N ILE A 26 -28.47 -27.39 -26.78
CA ILE A 26 -27.09 -27.04 -27.15
C ILE A 26 -26.80 -25.53 -27.07
N HIS A 27 -27.79 -24.67 -27.35
CA HIS A 27 -27.65 -23.21 -27.21
C HIS A 27 -27.46 -22.76 -25.76
N SER A 28 -28.16 -23.39 -24.82
CA SER A 28 -28.09 -23.08 -23.40
C SER A 28 -26.78 -23.61 -22.77
N LEU A 29 -26.25 -24.73 -23.26
CA LEU A 29 -24.91 -25.20 -22.89
C LEU A 29 -23.80 -24.23 -23.32
N LYS A 30 -23.92 -23.61 -24.51
CA LYS A 30 -23.00 -22.56 -24.97
C LYS A 30 -23.09 -21.30 -24.09
N MET A 31 -24.29 -20.90 -23.67
CA MET A 31 -24.49 -19.77 -22.77
C MET A 31 -23.90 -20.03 -21.37
N ILE A 32 -24.07 -21.25 -20.83
CA ILE A 32 -23.48 -21.64 -19.54
C ILE A 32 -21.94 -21.67 -19.63
N ALA A 33 -21.39 -22.18 -20.74
CA ALA A 33 -19.94 -22.17 -20.98
C ALA A 33 -19.41 -20.73 -21.09
N MET A 34 -20.13 -19.85 -21.78
CA MET A 34 -19.77 -18.43 -21.92
C MET A 34 -19.87 -17.68 -20.59
N MET A 35 -20.91 -17.91 -19.78
CA MET A 35 -21.02 -17.34 -18.44
C MET A 35 -19.92 -17.84 -17.49
N ARG A 36 -19.56 -19.12 -17.55
CA ARG A 36 -18.40 -19.66 -16.79
C ARG A 36 -17.08 -19.04 -17.24
N PHE A 37 -16.91 -18.82 -18.55
CA PHE A 37 -15.74 -18.14 -19.09
C PHE A 37 -15.66 -16.70 -18.62
N LEU A 38 -16.75 -15.93 -18.67
CA LEU A 38 -16.80 -14.55 -18.20
C LEU A 38 -16.55 -14.43 -16.69
N LEU A 39 -17.13 -15.32 -15.88
CA LEU A 39 -16.89 -15.35 -14.44
C LEU A 39 -15.42 -15.70 -14.09
N ASN A 40 -14.79 -16.60 -14.83
CA ASN A 40 -13.37 -16.91 -14.65
C ASN A 40 -12.45 -15.80 -15.20
N PHE A 41 -12.85 -15.12 -16.26
CA PHE A 41 -12.14 -13.99 -16.85
C PHE A 41 -12.16 -12.76 -15.92
N GLU A 42 -13.28 -12.48 -15.26
CA GLU A 42 -13.35 -11.41 -14.24
C GLU A 42 -12.53 -11.74 -12.99
N LYS A 43 -12.58 -13.00 -12.52
CA LYS A 43 -11.77 -13.45 -11.37
C LYS A 43 -10.27 -13.35 -11.64
N THR A 44 -9.83 -13.67 -12.86
CA THR A 44 -8.41 -13.62 -13.23
C THR A 44 -7.87 -12.21 -13.45
N LYS A 45 -8.72 -11.25 -13.89
CA LYS A 45 -8.32 -9.85 -14.02
C LYS A 45 -8.17 -9.12 -12.68
N ASN A 46 -8.97 -9.45 -11.67
CA ASN A 46 -9.02 -8.67 -10.43
C ASN A 46 -8.12 -9.16 -9.29
N GLN A 47 -7.50 -10.34 -9.37
CA GLN A 47 -6.81 -10.95 -8.22
C GLN A 47 -5.29 -11.14 -8.38
N LYS A 48 -4.75 -11.18 -9.60
CA LYS A 48 -3.30 -11.44 -9.81
C LYS A 48 -2.44 -10.18 -10.00
N PHE A 49 -3.03 -9.08 -10.50
CA PHE A 49 -2.31 -7.82 -10.70
C PHE A 49 -2.37 -6.90 -9.48
N THR A 50 -3.49 -6.86 -8.77
CA THR A 50 -3.67 -6.00 -7.59
C THR A 50 -2.82 -6.44 -6.39
N VAL A 51 -2.62 -7.76 -6.20
CA VAL A 51 -1.87 -8.30 -5.06
C VAL A 51 -0.35 -8.01 -5.19
N ASN A 52 0.24 -8.23 -6.38
CA ASN A 52 1.68 -8.00 -6.58
C ASN A 52 2.07 -6.52 -6.56
N TYR A 53 1.28 -5.63 -7.17
CA TYR A 53 1.58 -4.19 -7.15
C TYR A 53 1.36 -3.57 -5.77
N SER A 54 0.35 -4.01 -5.01
CA SER A 54 0.12 -3.48 -3.66
C SER A 54 1.16 -4.00 -2.66
N GLN A 55 1.58 -5.27 -2.74
CA GLN A 55 2.68 -5.80 -1.93
C GLN A 55 4.01 -5.11 -2.21
N MET A 56 4.40 -5.00 -3.49
CA MET A 56 5.66 -4.36 -3.88
C MET A 56 5.71 -2.89 -3.41
N ASN A 57 4.58 -2.20 -3.44
CA ASN A 57 4.47 -0.82 -2.96
C ASN A 57 4.41 -0.69 -1.42
N ALA A 58 3.88 -1.69 -0.72
CA ALA A 58 3.84 -1.71 0.75
C ALA A 58 5.23 -2.02 1.34
N GLU A 59 5.97 -2.97 0.76
CA GLU A 59 7.36 -3.24 1.14
C GLU A 59 8.27 -2.04 0.89
N ALA A 60 8.12 -1.38 -0.27
CA ALA A 60 8.85 -0.15 -0.56
C ALA A 60 8.55 0.93 0.48
N PHE A 61 7.29 1.10 0.88
CA PHE A 61 6.91 2.04 1.93
C PHE A 61 7.55 1.70 3.28
N LEU A 62 7.49 0.44 3.71
CA LEU A 62 8.11 0.00 4.96
C LEU A 62 9.63 0.24 4.95
N LYS A 63 10.30 -0.02 3.83
CA LYS A 63 11.72 0.27 3.66
C LYS A 63 12.01 1.77 3.80
N THR A 64 11.25 2.62 3.10
CA THR A 64 11.40 4.09 3.18
C THR A 64 11.12 4.60 4.59
N ARG A 65 10.14 4.01 5.29
CA ARG A 65 9.81 4.36 6.68
C ARG A 65 10.91 3.99 7.66
N ASN A 66 11.46 2.79 7.55
CA ASN A 66 12.55 2.35 8.42
C ASN A 66 13.81 3.20 8.16
N GLU A 67 14.09 3.51 6.89
CA GLU A 67 15.15 4.45 6.55
C GLU A 67 14.92 5.84 7.17
N HIS A 68 13.68 6.34 7.14
CA HIS A 68 13.35 7.62 7.77
C HIS A 68 13.67 7.64 9.27
N ALA A 69 13.29 6.58 9.99
CA ALA A 69 13.58 6.44 11.41
C ALA A 69 15.09 6.47 11.69
N ASN A 70 15.87 5.66 10.94
CA ASN A 70 17.32 5.61 11.08
C ASN A 70 17.98 6.98 10.78
N LEU A 71 17.54 7.68 9.74
CA LEU A 71 18.07 9.01 9.40
C LEU A 71 17.76 10.05 10.48
N VAL A 72 16.58 9.99 11.09
CA VAL A 72 16.22 10.87 12.22
C VAL A 72 17.13 10.60 13.41
N GLU A 73 17.36 9.34 13.77
CA GLU A 73 18.27 8.97 14.88
C GLU A 73 19.69 9.48 14.62
N LEU A 74 20.25 9.24 13.43
CA LEU A 74 21.59 9.72 13.05
C LEU A 74 21.71 11.25 13.09
N VAL A 75 20.66 11.97 12.67
CA VAL A 75 20.64 13.44 12.73
C VAL A 75 20.61 13.93 14.17
N ILE A 76 19.85 13.26 15.05
CA ILE A 76 19.78 13.60 16.47
C ILE A 76 21.12 13.33 17.16
N GLU A 77 21.79 12.21 16.84
CA GLU A 77 23.12 11.89 17.38
C GLU A 77 24.19 12.91 16.98
N LYS A 78 24.12 13.42 15.74
CA LYS A 78 25.04 14.46 15.24
C LYS A 78 24.66 15.88 15.67
N MET A 79 23.45 16.07 16.19
CA MET A 79 23.01 17.37 16.69
C MET A 79 23.74 17.68 18.00
N ASN A 80 24.69 18.61 17.95
CA ASN A 80 25.32 19.18 19.13
C ASN A 80 24.64 20.51 19.52
N GLU A 81 25.00 21.07 20.68
CA GLU A 81 24.40 22.33 21.17
C GLU A 81 24.67 23.52 20.23
N THR A 82 25.74 23.46 19.44
CA THR A 82 26.16 24.52 18.51
C THR A 82 25.36 24.61 17.21
N VAL A 83 24.46 23.65 16.94
CA VAL A 83 23.55 23.72 15.79
C VAL A 83 22.59 24.91 15.94
N SER A 84 22.38 25.66 14.86
CA SER A 84 21.45 26.80 14.88
C SER A 84 20.01 26.36 15.22
N GLU A 85 19.29 27.21 15.96
CA GLU A 85 17.88 26.95 16.31
C GLU A 85 16.99 26.77 15.07
N GLU A 86 17.30 27.48 13.97
CA GLU A 86 16.60 27.30 12.70
C GLU A 86 16.75 25.87 12.16
N LEU A 87 17.97 25.30 12.22
CA LEU A 87 18.22 23.95 11.75
C LEU A 87 17.57 22.92 12.69
N LYS A 88 17.58 23.15 14.00
CA LYS A 88 16.87 22.31 14.98
C LYS A 88 15.37 22.28 14.71
N GLU A 89 14.75 23.43 14.46
CA GLU A 89 13.32 23.49 14.15
C GLU A 89 12.99 22.83 12.80
N LYS A 90 13.87 22.98 11.80
CA LYS A 90 13.74 22.29 10.52
C LYS A 90 13.77 20.77 10.69
N ILE A 91 14.71 20.24 11.50
CA ILE A 91 14.80 18.81 11.82
C ILE A 91 13.54 18.34 12.56
N ALA A 92 13.09 19.10 13.56
CA ALA A 92 11.87 18.78 14.31
C ALA A 92 10.62 18.76 13.40
N SER A 93 10.52 19.70 12.46
CA SER A 93 9.45 19.75 11.45
C SER A 93 9.47 18.53 10.54
N ILE A 94 10.65 18.13 10.05
CA ILE A 94 10.83 16.92 9.25
C ILE A 94 10.38 15.68 10.04
N ARG A 95 10.82 15.54 11.30
CA ARG A 95 10.44 14.43 12.18
C ARG A 95 8.92 14.34 12.37
N ARG A 96 8.26 15.46 12.66
CA ARG A 96 6.80 15.51 12.84
C ARG A 96 6.05 15.10 11.57
N LYS A 97 6.50 15.58 10.39
CA LYS A 97 5.91 15.20 9.10
C LYS A 97 6.14 13.72 8.77
N GLY A 98 7.33 13.20 9.04
CA GLY A 98 7.67 11.79 8.86
C GLY A 98 6.83 10.87 9.73
N ALA A 99 6.61 11.22 11.00
CA ALA A 99 5.70 10.50 11.89
C ALA A 99 4.26 10.48 11.35
N TYR A 100 3.76 11.63 10.88
CA TYR A 100 2.43 11.72 10.27
C TYR A 100 2.29 10.83 9.03
N TYR A 101 3.27 10.86 8.11
CA TYR A 101 3.26 10.03 6.91
C TYR A 101 3.44 8.54 7.22
N SER A 102 4.19 8.20 8.26
CA SER A 102 4.35 6.82 8.73
C SER A 102 3.02 6.22 9.17
N VAL A 103 2.27 6.94 10.00
CA VAL A 103 0.96 6.50 10.51
C VAL A 103 -0.10 6.47 9.39
N ARG A 104 -0.12 7.49 8.53
CA ARG A 104 -1.13 7.56 7.44
C ARG A 104 -0.82 6.63 6.27
N GLY A 105 0.46 6.35 6.03
CA GLY A 105 0.91 5.48 4.95
C GLY A 105 0.54 4.02 5.15
N GLU A 106 0.29 3.55 6.38
CA GLU A 106 -0.28 2.22 6.61
C GLU A 106 -1.63 2.02 5.89
N ARG A 107 -2.39 3.11 5.68
CA ARG A 107 -3.69 3.10 4.98
C ARG A 107 -3.60 3.59 3.54
N SER A 108 -2.48 4.18 3.13
CA SER A 108 -2.31 4.81 1.80
C SER A 108 -0.82 4.90 1.41
N PHE A 109 -0.12 3.78 1.42
CA PHE A 109 1.34 3.74 1.25
C PHE A 109 1.78 4.38 -0.07
N VAL A 110 1.08 4.12 -1.19
CA VAL A 110 1.38 4.71 -2.51
C VAL A 110 1.45 6.25 -2.45
N ARG A 111 0.56 6.89 -1.68
CA ARG A 111 0.50 8.35 -1.58
C ARG A 111 1.65 8.91 -0.74
N TYR A 112 2.03 8.20 0.33
CA TYR A 112 2.95 8.73 1.33
C TYR A 112 4.40 8.29 1.13
N THR A 113 4.68 7.23 0.34
CA THR A 113 6.06 6.81 0.03
C THR A 113 6.87 7.94 -0.62
N LYS A 114 6.30 8.66 -1.61
CA LYS A 114 7.00 9.75 -2.28
C LYS A 114 7.38 10.87 -1.30
N ASN A 115 6.41 11.32 -0.50
CA ASN A 115 6.65 12.39 0.48
C ASN A 115 7.66 11.97 1.54
N LEU A 116 7.65 10.70 1.97
CA LEU A 116 8.60 10.18 2.94
C LEU A 116 10.02 10.10 2.35
N SER A 117 10.14 9.73 1.08
CA SER A 117 11.42 9.77 0.35
C SER A 117 11.99 11.18 0.23
N GLU A 118 11.14 12.19 -0.02
CA GLU A 118 11.56 13.60 -0.04
C GLU A 118 12.08 14.05 1.34
N LEU A 119 11.44 13.62 2.43
CA LEU A 119 11.94 13.88 3.79
C LEU A 119 13.28 13.17 4.05
N ASN A 120 13.45 11.93 3.57
CA ASN A 120 14.73 11.21 3.70
C ASN A 120 15.86 11.95 2.96
N ASN A 121 15.59 12.45 1.75
CA ASN A 121 16.55 13.27 1.02
C ASN A 121 16.93 14.53 1.79
N ALA A 122 15.96 15.23 2.39
CA ALA A 122 16.24 16.39 3.22
C ALA A 122 17.14 16.06 4.43
N LEU A 123 16.88 14.93 5.11
CA LEU A 123 17.73 14.46 6.22
C LEU A 123 19.14 14.12 5.75
N ARG A 124 19.31 13.47 4.59
CA ARG A 124 20.64 13.20 4.01
C ARG A 124 21.41 14.47 3.70
N CYS A 125 20.75 15.49 3.15
CA CYS A 125 21.38 16.79 2.93
C CYS A 125 21.84 17.42 4.25
N ILE A 126 21.03 17.35 5.30
CA ILE A 126 21.40 17.83 6.63
C ILE A 126 22.60 17.04 7.18
N LEU A 127 22.60 15.72 7.09
CA LEU A 127 23.73 14.89 7.50
C LEU A 127 25.03 15.24 6.76
N ALA A 128 24.95 15.53 5.46
CA ALA A 128 26.09 15.97 4.68
C ALA A 128 26.65 17.31 5.19
N THR A 129 25.80 18.26 5.61
CA THR A 129 26.27 19.53 6.21
C THR A 129 27.02 19.33 7.52
N PHE A 130 26.67 18.31 8.31
CA PHE A 130 27.40 17.96 9.53
C PHE A 130 28.74 17.27 9.26
N GLN A 131 28.91 16.65 8.10
CA GLN A 131 30.19 16.03 7.70
C GLN A 131 31.20 17.06 7.20
N THR A 132 30.74 18.15 6.60
CA THR A 132 31.62 19.24 6.12
C THR A 132 32.05 20.22 7.22
N THR A 133 31.44 20.16 8.40
CA THR A 133 31.71 21.05 9.54
C THR A 133 32.54 20.40 10.65
N ASN A 134 32.92 19.13 10.50
CA ASN A 134 33.99 18.48 11.27
C ASN A 134 35.31 18.54 10.51
#